data_AF-A0A212K6R9-F1
#
_entry.id   AF-A0A212K6R9-F1
#
_cell.length_a   1.000
_cell.length_b   1.000
_cell.length_c   1.000
_cell.angle_alpha   90.00
_cell.angle_beta   90.00
_cell.angle_gamma   90.00
#
_symmetry.space_group_name_H-M   'P 1'
#
loop_
_entity.id
_entity.type
_entity.pdbx_description
1 polymer ?
#
loop_
_entity_poly.entity_id
_entity_poly.type
_entity_poly.pdbx_seq_one_letter_code
_entity_poly.pdbx_strand_id
1 'polypeptide(L)'
;MKTIYTILSLTILTVSGCRFQPNNSEGIIVLKHTDDTLSLSILDSYYRISKYKTVKKDDTLYIEVLSISSPDTVPKPDLIPIDTTIKYIKLQNDTIIDVQKIPFPISH
;
A
#
# COMPACT_ATOMS: atom_id res chain seq x y z
N MET A 1 52.41 21.16 -35.88
CA MET A 1 52.02 21.37 -34.48
C MET A 1 50.54 21.02 -34.34
N LYS A 2 50.19 20.02 -33.54
CA LYS A 2 48.81 19.56 -33.37
C LYS A 2 48.50 19.51 -31.87
N THR A 3 47.74 20.49 -31.40
CA THR A 3 47.33 20.62 -29.99
C THR A 3 46.16 19.67 -29.74
N ILE A 4 46.32 18.74 -28.82
CA ILE A 4 45.25 17.82 -28.41
C ILE A 4 44.65 18.39 -27.12
N TYR A 5 43.37 18.76 -27.18
CA TYR A 5 42.59 19.17 -26.01
C TYR A 5 41.95 17.93 -25.39
N THR A 6 42.40 17.54 -24.20
CA THR A 6 41.76 16.48 -23.42
C THR A 6 40.58 17.10 -22.67
N ILE A 7 39.35 16.83 -23.14
CA ILE A 7 38.14 17.23 -22.43
C ILE A 7 37.90 16.20 -21.32
N LEU A 8 38.10 16.63 -20.08
CA LEU A 8 37.80 15.86 -18.88
C LEU A 8 36.27 15.91 -18.66
N SER A 9 35.54 14.92 -19.17
CA SER A 9 34.10 14.79 -18.90
C SER A 9 33.89 14.34 -17.45
N LEU A 10 33.47 15.30 -16.61
CA LEU A 10 33.05 15.05 -15.24
C LEU A 10 31.64 14.44 -15.27
N THR A 11 31.55 13.12 -15.18
CA THR A 11 30.26 12.41 -15.08
C THR A 11 29.71 12.63 -13.67
N ILE A 12 28.76 13.54 -13.53
CA ILE A 12 27.99 13.70 -12.29
C ILE A 12 27.09 12.47 -12.17
N LEU A 13 27.46 11.53 -11.29
CA LEU A 13 26.54 10.49 -10.82
C LEU A 13 25.38 11.20 -10.12
N THR A 14 24.27 11.38 -10.84
CA THR A 14 22.99 11.66 -10.20
C THR A 14 22.68 10.46 -9.34
N VAL A 15 22.77 10.63 -8.02
CA VAL A 15 22.17 9.71 -7.06
C VAL A 15 20.68 9.84 -7.30
N SER A 16 20.16 9.05 -8.25
CA SER A 16 18.73 8.79 -8.35
C SER A 16 18.39 8.23 -6.99
N GLY A 17 17.83 9.07 -6.13
CA GLY A 17 17.19 8.62 -4.92
C GLY A 17 16.20 7.57 -5.39
N CYS A 18 16.53 6.31 -5.14
CA CYS A 18 15.59 5.23 -5.28
C CYS A 18 14.42 5.65 -4.40
N ARG A 19 13.38 6.20 -5.04
CA ARG A 19 12.04 6.14 -4.47
C ARG A 19 11.81 4.64 -4.43
N PHE A 20 12.12 4.05 -3.29
CA PHE A 20 11.66 2.73 -2.94
C PHE A 20 10.15 2.88 -2.95
N GLN A 21 9.58 2.62 -4.11
CA GLN A 21 8.17 2.40 -4.29
C GLN A 21 8.11 0.91 -4.01
N PRO A 22 7.79 0.50 -2.76
CA PRO A 22 7.72 -0.92 -2.50
C PRO A 22 6.70 -1.46 -3.51
N ASN A 23 6.99 -2.62 -4.07
CA ASN A 23 5.98 -3.35 -4.83
C ASN A 23 5.00 -3.83 -3.76
N ASN A 24 4.07 -2.95 -3.38
CA ASN A 24 3.44 -2.92 -2.06
C ASN A 24 2.51 -4.09 -1.76
N SER A 25 2.26 -4.97 -2.73
CA SER A 25 1.17 -5.93 -2.60
C SER A 25 1.51 -7.18 -1.81
N GLU A 26 2.79 -7.54 -1.63
CA GLU A 26 3.19 -8.75 -0.92
C GLU A 26 3.12 -8.63 0.62
N GLY A 27 2.80 -7.44 1.14
CA GLY A 27 2.67 -7.21 2.59
C GLY A 27 1.33 -6.60 3.02
N ILE A 28 0.46 -6.16 2.10
CA ILE A 28 -0.81 -5.55 2.50
C ILE A 28 -1.76 -6.64 2.97
N ILE A 29 -2.20 -6.52 4.22
CA ILE A 29 -3.21 -7.37 4.82
C ILE A 29 -4.46 -6.54 5.11
N VAL A 30 -5.60 -7.23 5.07
CA VAL A 30 -6.88 -6.68 5.49
C VAL A 30 -7.19 -7.25 6.87
N LEU A 31 -7.60 -6.41 7.79
CA LEU A 31 -8.00 -6.79 9.14
C LEU A 31 -9.43 -6.33 9.41
N LYS A 32 -10.19 -7.13 10.15
CA LYS A 32 -11.57 -6.85 10.52
C LYS A 32 -11.61 -6.09 11.84
N HIS A 33 -12.00 -4.82 11.85
CA HIS A 33 -12.05 -4.04 13.09
C HIS A 33 -13.38 -4.20 13.82
N THR A 34 -14.48 -4.22 13.05
CA THR A 34 -15.82 -4.66 13.47
C THR A 34 -16.44 -5.48 12.36
N ASP A 35 -17.64 -6.01 12.55
CA ASP A 35 -18.31 -6.74 11.47
C ASP A 35 -18.56 -5.92 10.21
N ASP A 36 -18.68 -4.60 10.37
CA ASP A 36 -19.00 -3.64 9.30
C ASP A 36 -17.82 -2.74 8.93
N THR A 37 -16.62 -2.96 9.51
CA THR A 37 -15.44 -2.13 9.22
C THR A 37 -14.17 -2.94 9.08
N LEU A 38 -13.39 -2.58 8.06
CA LEU A 38 -12.08 -3.14 7.78
C LEU A 38 -11.00 -2.09 8.00
N SER A 39 -9.78 -2.54 8.24
CA SER A 39 -8.58 -1.73 8.17
C SER A 39 -7.55 -2.40 7.27
N LEU A 40 -6.67 -1.60 6.70
CA LEU A 40 -5.53 -2.08 5.93
C LEU A 40 -4.27 -1.92 6.77
N SER A 41 -3.43 -2.95 6.75
CA SER A 41 -2.13 -2.93 7.41
C SER A 41 -1.06 -3.47 6.46
N ILE A 42 0.19 -3.20 6.79
CA ILE A 42 1.34 -3.76 6.09
C ILE A 42 2.03 -4.70 7.09
N LEU A 43 2.11 -5.98 6.74
CA LEU A 43 2.74 -7.02 7.55
C LEU A 43 4.21 -6.65 7.80
N ASP A 44 4.65 -6.82 9.06
CA ASP A 44 6.02 -6.61 9.51
C ASP A 44 6.63 -5.24 9.13
N SER A 45 5.80 -4.22 9.01
CA SER A 45 6.23 -2.88 8.59
C SER A 45 5.82 -1.79 9.56
N TYR A 46 6.74 -0.87 9.80
CA TYR A 46 6.48 0.37 10.54
C TYR A 46 5.69 1.39 9.70
N TYR A 47 5.72 1.26 8.37
CA TYR A 47 5.00 2.16 7.47
C TYR A 47 3.49 1.93 7.51
N ARG A 48 2.72 2.97 7.17
CA ARG A 48 1.25 2.93 7.13
C ARG A 48 0.72 3.30 5.75
N ILE A 49 -0.40 2.71 5.39
CA ILE A 49 -1.17 3.11 4.21
C ILE A 49 -1.77 4.48 4.49
N SER A 50 -1.38 5.49 3.70
CA SER A 50 -1.81 6.87 3.89
C SER A 50 -2.93 7.29 2.93
N LYS A 51 -3.02 6.63 1.77
CA LYS A 51 -4.09 6.84 0.80
C LYS A 51 -4.47 5.54 0.11
N TYR A 52 -5.76 5.33 -0.03
CA TYR A 52 -6.35 4.23 -0.78
C TYR A 52 -7.61 4.72 -1.51
N LYS A 53 -8.09 3.90 -2.44
CA LYS A 53 -9.35 4.08 -3.14
C LYS A 53 -10.13 2.79 -3.09
N THR A 54 -11.44 2.89 -2.90
CA THR A 54 -12.34 1.75 -2.92
C THR A 54 -13.33 1.85 -4.08
N VAL A 55 -13.66 0.71 -4.66
CA VAL A 55 -14.72 0.59 -5.68
C VAL A 55 -15.54 -0.65 -5.35
N LYS A 56 -16.85 -0.49 -5.19
CA LYS A 56 -17.76 -1.62 -5.04
C LYS A 56 -18.21 -2.10 -6.42
N LYS A 57 -18.15 -3.41 -6.67
CA LYS A 57 -18.75 -4.05 -7.82
C LYS A 57 -19.30 -5.40 -7.41
N ASP A 58 -20.60 -5.57 -7.59
CA ASP A 58 -21.36 -6.74 -7.16
C ASP A 58 -21.17 -7.00 -5.65
N ASP A 59 -20.76 -8.22 -5.27
CA ASP A 59 -20.47 -8.63 -3.90
C ASP A 59 -18.99 -8.44 -3.51
N THR A 60 -18.21 -7.73 -4.33
CA THR A 60 -16.77 -7.55 -4.14
C THR A 60 -16.42 -6.07 -3.94
N LEU A 61 -15.66 -5.79 -2.86
CA LEU A 61 -15.03 -4.49 -2.65
C LEU A 61 -13.59 -4.52 -3.15
N TYR A 62 -13.29 -3.69 -4.13
CA TYR A 62 -11.97 -3.53 -4.72
C TYR A 62 -11.24 -2.42 -3.97
N ILE A 63 -10.03 -2.71 -3.49
CA ILE A 63 -9.22 -1.79 -2.71
C ILE A 63 -7.90 -1.56 -3.43
N GLU A 64 -7.67 -0.30 -3.76
CA GLU A 64 -6.47 0.19 -4.45
C GLU A 64 -5.63 1.03 -3.48
N VAL A 65 -4.45 0.55 -3.09
CA VAL A 65 -3.52 1.35 -2.27
C VAL A 65 -2.78 2.33 -3.17
N LEU A 66 -2.90 3.63 -2.86
CA LEU A 66 -2.33 4.71 -3.66
C LEU A 66 -1.03 5.25 -3.06
N SER A 67 -0.89 5.22 -1.72
CA SER A 67 0.28 5.75 -1.03
C SER A 67 0.52 5.09 0.32
N ILE A 68 1.80 4.98 0.66
CA ILE A 68 2.32 4.51 1.95
C ILE A 68 3.21 5.62 2.50
N SER A 69 3.16 5.86 3.81
CA SER A 69 3.89 6.96 4.46
C SER A 69 4.33 6.56 5.87
N SER A 70 5.26 7.33 6.45
CA SER A 70 5.70 7.14 7.84
C SER A 70 4.53 7.31 8.81
N PRO A 71 4.44 6.52 9.89
CA PRO A 71 3.28 6.50 10.77
C PRO A 71 3.04 7.84 11.48
N ASP A 72 4.09 8.62 11.75
CA ASP A 72 3.99 9.95 12.35
C ASP A 72 3.25 10.97 11.46
N THR A 73 3.12 10.65 10.18
CA THR A 73 2.41 11.47 9.18
C THR A 73 1.02 10.96 8.86
N VAL A 74 0.62 9.81 9.42
CA VAL A 74 -0.68 9.16 9.15
C VAL A 74 -1.50 9.08 10.45
N PRO A 75 -2.48 9.98 10.63
CA PRO A 75 -3.30 10.00 11.84
C PRO A 75 -4.27 8.81 11.88
N LYS A 76 -3.97 7.81 12.73
CA LYS A 76 -4.75 6.57 12.98
C LYS A 76 -5.07 5.74 11.71
N PRO A 77 -5.33 4.43 11.83
CA PRO A 77 -5.79 3.66 10.68
C PRO A 77 -7.19 4.13 10.29
N ASP A 78 -7.34 4.57 9.05
CA ASP A 78 -8.66 4.81 8.46
C ASP A 78 -9.45 3.50 8.40
N LEU A 79 -10.72 3.56 8.82
CA LEU A 79 -11.63 2.44 8.80
C LEU A 79 -12.43 2.47 7.49
N ILE A 80 -12.39 1.37 6.76
CA ILE A 80 -13.13 1.17 5.53
C ILE A 80 -14.49 0.56 5.89
N PRO A 81 -15.61 1.28 5.72
CA PRO A 81 -16.92 0.71 5.96
C PRO A 81 -17.23 -0.36 4.90
N ILE A 82 -17.80 -1.47 5.34
CA ILE A 82 -18.35 -2.51 4.49
C ILE A 82 -19.83 -2.71 4.85
N ASP A 83 -20.65 -2.89 3.83
CA ASP A 83 -22.05 -3.29 4.03
C ASP A 83 -22.19 -4.81 3.93
N THR A 84 -23.34 -5.31 4.36
CA THR A 84 -23.64 -6.76 4.42
C THR A 84 -23.71 -7.45 3.05
N THR A 85 -23.68 -6.70 1.95
CA THR A 85 -23.70 -7.27 0.59
C THR A 85 -22.30 -7.61 0.10
N ILE A 86 -21.25 -7.11 0.75
CA ILE A 86 -19.86 -7.43 0.41
C ILE A 86 -19.49 -8.80 1.01
N LYS A 87 -19.14 -9.73 0.14
CA LYS A 87 -18.65 -11.08 0.50
C LYS A 87 -17.15 -11.23 0.27
N TYR A 88 -16.60 -10.46 -0.67
CA TYR A 88 -15.22 -10.57 -1.08
C TYR A 88 -14.51 -9.21 -1.06
N ILE A 89 -13.23 -9.23 -0.70
CA ILE A 89 -12.31 -8.11 -0.83
C ILE A 89 -11.28 -8.46 -1.88
N LYS A 90 -11.08 -7.58 -2.86
CA LYS A 90 -10.03 -7.74 -3.88
C LYS A 90 -8.98 -6.65 -3.73
N LEU A 91 -7.73 -7.06 -3.51
CA LEU A 91 -6.57 -6.17 -3.51
C LEU A 91 -5.96 -6.04 -4.92
N GLN A 92 -5.08 -5.06 -5.12
CA GLN A 92 -4.45 -4.73 -6.42
C GLN A 92 -3.66 -5.88 -7.06
N ASN A 93 -3.21 -6.86 -6.28
CA ASN A 93 -2.43 -8.03 -6.75
C ASN A 93 -3.29 -9.23 -7.11
N ASP A 94 -4.56 -9.00 -7.47
CA ASP A 94 -5.54 -10.04 -7.73
C ASP A 94 -5.84 -10.98 -6.55
N THR A 95 -5.35 -10.68 -5.34
CA THR A 95 -5.73 -11.43 -4.14
C THR A 95 -7.20 -11.17 -3.82
N ILE A 96 -7.98 -12.24 -3.80
CA ILE A 96 -9.39 -12.23 -3.41
C ILE A 96 -9.51 -12.90 -2.04
N ILE A 97 -10.09 -12.18 -1.09
CA ILE A 97 -10.23 -12.59 0.31
C ILE A 97 -11.72 -12.66 0.63
N ASP A 98 -12.16 -13.78 1.19
CA ASP A 98 -13.51 -13.92 1.75
C ASP A 98 -13.62 -13.13 3.05
N VAL A 99 -14.60 -12.23 3.15
CA VAL A 99 -14.83 -11.36 4.31
C VAL A 99 -14.95 -12.15 5.61
N GLN A 100 -15.55 -13.34 5.58
CA GLN A 100 -15.73 -14.19 6.77
C GLN A 100 -14.41 -14.80 7.27
N LYS A 101 -13.37 -14.81 6.43
CA LYS A 101 -12.04 -15.35 6.76
C LYS A 101 -11.05 -14.26 7.18
N ILE A 102 -11.44 -12.99 7.14
CA ILE A 102 -10.58 -11.88 7.53
C ILE A 102 -10.41 -11.90 9.06
N PRO A 103 -9.16 -11.95 9.57
CA PRO A 103 -8.91 -11.97 11.01
C PRO A 103 -9.14 -10.59 11.64
N PHE A 104 -9.50 -10.60 12.93
CA PHE A 104 -9.49 -9.38 13.74
C PHE A 104 -8.05 -9.01 14.14
N PRO A 105 -7.74 -7.71 14.35
CA PRO A 105 -6.47 -7.30 14.92
C PRO A 105 -6.25 -7.99 16.27
N ILE A 106 -5.05 -8.51 16.48
CA ILE A 106 -4.67 -9.06 17.78
C ILE A 106 -4.45 -7.86 18.72
N SER A 107 -5.35 -7.65 19.67
CA SER A 107 -5.16 -6.68 20.74
C SER A 107 -4.10 -7.20 21.70
N HIS A 108 -2.97 -6.49 21.80
CA HIS A 108 -1.97 -6.67 22.85
C HIS A 108 -2.28 -5.80 24.07
#